data_AF-A2D7B4-F1
#
_entry.id   AF-A2D7B4-F1
#
_cell.length_a   1.000
_cell.length_b   1.000
_cell.length_c   1.000
_cell.angle_alpha   90.00
_cell.angle_beta   90.00
_cell.angle_gamma   90.00
#
_symmetry.space_group_name_H-M   'P 1'
#
loop_
_entity.id
_entity.type
_entity.pdbx_description
1 polymer ?
#
loop_
_entity_poly.entity_id
_entity_poly.type
_entity_poly.pdbx_seq_one_letter_code
_entity_poly.pdbx_strand_id
1 'polypeptide(L)'
;MSFGSPKNGEFIECTDPAIREYLIFLNSKEPAEHKFIITDIDDRYLFIKAGVSDKLKEKINLLVTSNTFSEEDRDSKKKKQRVI
;
A
#
# COMPACT_ATOMS: atom_id res chain seq x y z
N MET A 1 -4.84 16.56 0.25
CA MET A 1 -4.87 17.03 -1.16
C MET A 1 -5.40 15.91 -2.04
N SER A 2 -6.42 16.18 -2.85
CA SER A 2 -6.89 15.23 -3.87
C SER A 2 -6.36 15.69 -5.22
N PHE A 3 -5.33 15.01 -5.72
CA PHE A 3 -4.77 15.30 -7.05
C PHE A 3 -5.79 14.84 -8.10
N GLY A 4 -6.29 15.79 -8.90
CA GLY A 4 -7.28 15.54 -9.94
C GLY A 4 -6.76 14.56 -10.98
N SER A 5 -7.57 13.57 -11.32
CA SER A 5 -7.26 12.50 -12.27
C SER A 5 -7.22 13.05 -13.70
N PRO A 6 -6.06 13.09 -14.39
CA PRO A 6 -6.07 13.24 -15.84
C PRO A 6 -6.73 12.00 -16.44
N LYS A 7 -7.55 12.19 -17.48
CA LYS A 7 -8.50 11.20 -18.05
C LYS A 7 -7.89 9.85 -18.52
N ASN A 8 -6.60 9.63 -18.35
CA ASN A 8 -5.85 8.48 -18.86
C ASN A 8 -4.98 7.75 -17.81
N GLY A 9 -4.87 8.25 -16.57
CA GLY A 9 -4.02 7.62 -15.56
C GLY A 9 -3.92 8.40 -14.25
N GLU A 10 -3.37 7.78 -13.22
CA GLU A 10 -3.19 8.35 -11.90
C GLU A 10 -1.75 8.15 -11.42
N PHE A 11 -1.22 9.14 -10.69
CA PHE A 11 0.08 9.06 -10.06
C PHE A 11 -0.08 8.57 -8.63
N ILE A 12 0.67 7.53 -8.27
CA ILE A 12 0.83 7.09 -6.89
C ILE A 12 2.20 7.55 -6.42
N GLU A 13 2.20 8.31 -5.33
CA GLU A 13 3.39 8.56 -4.53
C GLU A 13 3.53 7.45 -3.49
N CYS A 14 4.63 6.71 -3.56
CA CYS A 14 5.00 5.69 -2.58
C CYS A 14 5.97 6.32 -1.56
N THR A 15 5.53 6.46 -0.32
CA THR A 15 6.38 6.92 0.79
C THR A 15 7.38 5.87 1.25
N ASP A 16 7.07 4.59 1.07
CA ASP A 16 7.90 3.46 1.45
C ASP A 16 8.32 2.63 0.21
N PRO A 17 9.62 2.31 0.06
CA PRO A 17 10.12 1.52 -1.07
C PRO A 17 9.54 0.09 -1.12
N ALA A 18 9.18 -0.50 0.03
CA ALA A 18 8.55 -1.82 0.07
C ALA A 18 7.13 -1.79 -0.54
N ILE A 19 6.39 -0.67 -0.39
CA ILE A 19 5.08 -0.49 -1.02
C ILE A 19 5.23 -0.44 -2.54
N ARG A 20 6.25 0.26 -3.05
CA ARG A 20 6.54 0.29 -4.49
C ARG A 20 6.83 -1.10 -5.02
N GLU A 21 7.70 -1.85 -4.35
CA GLU A 21 8.07 -3.20 -4.79
C GLU A 21 6.88 -4.16 -4.77
N TYR A 22 6.00 -4.03 -3.77
CA TYR A 22 4.76 -4.78 -3.71
C TYR A 22 3.82 -4.47 -4.88
N LEU A 23 3.72 -3.21 -5.28
CA LEU A 23 2.92 -2.81 -6.45
C LEU A 23 3.47 -3.39 -7.75
N ILE A 24 4.80 -3.37 -7.93
CA ILE A 24 5.47 -3.99 -9.08
C ILE A 24 5.23 -5.49 -9.10
N PHE A 25 5.33 -6.15 -7.94
CA PHE A 25 5.05 -7.57 -7.79
C PHE A 25 3.60 -7.92 -8.14
N LEU A 26 2.64 -7.15 -7.63
CA LEU A 26 1.22 -7.33 -7.98
C LEU A 26 1.01 -7.16 -9.49
N ASN A 27 1.60 -6.14 -10.09
CA ASN A 27 1.52 -5.92 -11.54
C ASN A 27 2.17 -7.06 -12.34
N SER A 28 3.22 -7.68 -11.82
CA SER A 28 3.87 -8.83 -12.45
C SER A 28 3.05 -10.12 -12.32
N LYS A 29 2.22 -10.24 -11.28
CA LYS A 29 1.34 -11.40 -11.08
C LYS A 29 0.03 -11.30 -11.86
N GLU A 30 -0.42 -10.09 -12.15
CA GLU A 30 -1.58 -9.87 -13.00
C GLU A 30 -1.28 -10.24 -14.47
N PRO A 31 -2.27 -10.78 -15.20
CA PRO A 31 -2.12 -11.05 -16.63
C PRO A 31 -1.84 -9.77 -17.41
N ALA A 32 -1.20 -9.88 -18.57
CA ALA A 32 -0.77 -8.72 -19.38
C ALA A 32 -1.90 -7.72 -19.68
N GLU A 33 -3.13 -8.20 -19.83
CA GLU A 33 -4.34 -7.41 -20.05
C GLU A 33 -4.76 -6.58 -18.82
N HIS A 34 -4.40 -7.03 -17.62
CA HIS A 34 -4.74 -6.43 -16.33
C HIS A 34 -3.56 -5.68 -15.70
N LYS A 35 -2.44 -5.55 -16.41
CA LYS A 35 -1.33 -4.71 -15.97
C LYS A 35 -1.82 -3.27 -15.82
N PHE A 36 -1.58 -2.74 -14.63
CA PHE A 36 -2.02 -1.43 -14.19
C PHE A 36 -0.90 -0.41 -14.19
N ILE A 37 0.37 -0.84 -14.08
CA ILE A 37 1.53 0.07 -14.19
C ILE A 37 1.75 0.41 -15.66
N ILE A 38 1.71 1.71 -15.96
CA ILE A 38 1.97 2.26 -17.29
C ILE A 38 3.44 2.64 -17.41
N THR A 39 3.96 3.36 -16.41
CA THR A 39 5.33 3.88 -16.41
C THR A 39 5.82 4.07 -14.98
N ASP A 40 7.06 3.68 -14.71
CA ASP A 40 7.78 4.12 -13.52
C ASP A 40 8.45 5.47 -13.83
N ILE A 41 8.12 6.49 -13.03
CA ILE A 41 8.73 7.81 -13.20
C ILE A 41 9.98 7.92 -12.33
N ASP A 42 9.89 7.41 -11.09
CA ASP A 42 10.94 7.52 -10.09
C ASP A 42 10.82 6.41 -9.03
N ASP A 43 11.80 6.35 -8.12
CA ASP A 43 11.76 5.46 -6.95
C ASP A 43 10.60 5.75 -6.00
N ARG A 44 9.97 6.93 -6.11
CA ARG A 44 8.81 7.32 -5.30
C ARG A 44 7.52 7.53 -6.08
N TYR A 45 7.57 7.54 -7.41
CA TYR A 45 6.40 7.87 -8.23
C TYR A 45 6.15 6.78 -9.28
N LEU A 46 4.95 6.19 -9.21
CA LEU A 46 4.44 5.24 -10.21
C LEU A 46 3.26 5.85 -10.95
N PHE A 47 3.23 5.69 -12.27
CA PHE A 47 2.10 6.05 -13.11
C PHE A 47 1.27 4.81 -13.45
N ILE A 48 0.01 4.82 -13.02
CA ILE A 48 -0.92 3.70 -13.19
C ILE A 48 -2.16 4.09 -14.00
N LYS A 49 -2.88 3.10 -14.51
CA LYS A 49 -4.18 3.30 -15.15
C LYS A 49 -5.19 3.91 -14.16
N ALA A 50 -6.09 4.74 -14.69
CA ALA A 50 -7.16 5.34 -13.90
C ALA A 50 -8.18 4.26 -13.47
N GLY A 51 -8.68 4.34 -12.24
CA GLY A 51 -9.73 3.46 -11.71
C GLY A 51 -9.26 2.14 -11.08
N VAL A 52 -7.95 1.90 -11.04
CA VAL A 52 -7.33 0.80 -10.26
C VAL A 52 -6.61 1.31 -9.01
N SER A 53 -6.43 2.62 -8.89
CA SER A 53 -5.78 3.29 -7.76
C SER A 53 -6.52 3.06 -6.45
N ASP A 54 -7.85 3.12 -6.44
CA ASP A 54 -8.67 2.92 -5.24
C ASP A 54 -8.51 1.50 -4.67
N LYS A 55 -8.55 0.48 -5.54
CA LYS A 55 -8.30 -0.92 -5.15
C LYS A 55 -6.89 -1.14 -4.64
N LEU A 56 -5.89 -0.51 -5.27
CA LEU A 56 -4.50 -0.58 -4.83
C LEU A 56 -4.32 0.07 -3.45
N LYS A 57 -4.89 1.26 -3.24
CA LYS A 57 -4.85 1.97 -1.95
C LYS A 57 -5.47 1.14 -0.84
N GLU A 58 -6.62 0.51 -1.09
CA GLU A 58 -7.27 -0.37 -0.11
C GLU A 58 -6.37 -1.55 0.26
N LYS A 59 -5.79 -2.24 -0.74
CA LYS A 59 -4.84 -3.34 -0.51
C LYS A 59 -3.60 -2.91 0.26
N ILE A 60 -3.01 -1.76 -0.09
CA ILE A 60 -1.84 -1.22 0.62
C ILE A 60 -2.21 -0.86 2.06
N ASN A 61 -3.34 -0.21 2.27
CA ASN A 61 -3.81 0.17 3.60
C ASN A 61 -4.03 -1.05 4.50
N LEU A 62 -4.61 -2.12 3.94
CA LEU A 62 -4.74 -3.41 4.63
C LEU A 62 -3.38 -4.04 4.93
N LEU A 63 -2.42 -3.98 4.01
CA LEU A 63 -1.07 -4.52 4.22
C LEU A 63 -0.31 -3.76 5.30
N VAL A 64 -0.39 -2.43 5.31
CA VAL A 64 0.22 -1.58 6.34
C VAL A 64 -0.44 -1.82 7.70
N THR A 65 -1.77 -1.92 7.75
CA THR A 65 -2.50 -2.20 8.99
C THR A 65 -2.24 -3.62 9.50
N SER A 66 -2.12 -4.60 8.61
CA SER A 66 -1.89 -6.00 8.98
C SER A 66 -0.43 -6.31 9.36
N ASN A 67 0.54 -5.58 8.82
CA ASN A 67 1.96 -5.72 9.18
C ASN A 67 2.40 -4.73 10.28
N THR A 68 1.60 -3.72 10.57
CA THR A 68 1.74 -2.94 11.80
C THR A 68 1.21 -3.78 12.93
N PHE A 69 2.11 -4.44 13.65
CA PHE A 69 1.82 -4.89 15.00
C PHE A 69 1.45 -3.64 15.79
N SER A 70 0.15 -3.38 15.99
CA SER A 70 -0.27 -2.30 16.88
C SER A 70 0.42 -2.54 18.22
N GLU A 71 1.26 -1.60 18.64
CA GLU A 71 1.77 -1.58 20.01
C GLU A 71 0.66 -1.32 21.05
N GLU A 72 -0.61 -1.30 20.64
CA GLU A 72 -1.77 -1.16 21.51
C GLU A 72 -2.01 -2.37 22.44
N ASP A 73 -1.34 -3.51 22.22
CA ASP A 73 -1.31 -4.63 23.19
C ASP A 73 -0.17 -4.53 24.22
N ARG A 74 0.47 -3.37 24.39
CA ARG A 74 1.40 -3.15 25.54
C ARG A 74 0.72 -2.66 26.81
N ASP A 75 -0.51 -2.15 26.78
CA ASP A 75 -1.22 -1.70 27.99
C ASP A 75 -2.24 -2.73 28.52
N SER A 76 -1.78 -3.96 28.78
CA SER A 76 -2.56 -4.91 29.61
C SER A 76 -1.73 -5.88 30.45
N LYS A 77 -0.39 -5.88 30.39
CA LYS A 77 0.46 -6.71 31.27
C LYS A 77 0.64 -6.13 32.68
N LYS A 78 -0.39 -5.52 33.28
CA LYS A 78 -0.35 -5.04 34.68
C LYS A 78 -1.54 -5.52 35.51
N LYS A 79 -1.77 -6.83 35.59
CA LYS A 79 -2.35 -7.44 36.80
C LYS A 79 -2.19 -8.96 36.80
N LYS A 80 -1.75 -9.49 37.94
CA LYS A 80 -1.57 -10.91 38.29
C LYS A 80 -0.23 -11.55 37.90
N GLN A 81 0.86 -10.95 38.33
CA GLN A 81 1.94 -11.74 38.93
C GLN A 81 2.12 -11.24 40.37
N ARG A 82 1.34 -11.81 41.28
CA ARG A 82 1.67 -11.86 42.71
C ARG A 82 1.37 -13.29 43.16
N VAL A 83 2.31 -14.17 42.83
CA VAL A 83 2.72 -15.29 43.69
C VAL A 83 3.38 -14.57 44.86
N ILE A 84 2.93 -14.65 46.10
CA ILE A 84 2.79 -15.79 47.01
C ILE A 84 1.80 -15.35 48.11
#